data_AF-A0A0H2SY16-F1
#
_entry.id   AF-A0A0H2SY16-F1
#
_cell.length_a   1.000
_cell.length_b   1.000
_cell.length_c   1.000
_cell.angle_alpha   90.00
_cell.angle_beta   90.00
_cell.angle_gamma   90.00
#
_symmetry.space_group_name_H-M   'P 1'
#
loop_
_entity.id
_entity.type
_entity.pdbx_description
1 polymer ?
#
loop_
_entity_poly.entity_id
_entity_poly.type
_entity_poly.pdbx_seq_one_letter_code
_entity_poly.pdbx_strand_id
1 'polypeptide(L)'
;MDLEYLKKYGKIIGVDEAGRGPLAGPVVVGAILVENEDQLNLLNKISNDSKKMSEKKREEAFKIIIDNFKYSIKLATPEEIDLYNIFSATTLGIKRVLKDFELYDKHIIIDGKNFKLDIKNYECIVKGDLKSKIIGAASILAKVYRDRLMFELDKEFPEYNFQKHKGYPTKEHIEKIKKYGIKDFYRITFKPIRTLLIDNEISFDKNEFNYMRLMKIGIL
;
A
#
# COMPACT_ATOMS: atom_id res chain seq x y z
N MET A 1 -2.63 4.36 -23.98
CA MET A 1 -1.63 4.06 -22.95
C MET A 1 -1.45 2.56 -22.73
N ASP A 2 -2.26 1.85 -21.94
CA ASP A 2 -2.01 0.42 -21.63
C ASP A 2 -1.91 -0.46 -22.89
N LEU A 3 -2.80 -0.26 -23.87
CA LEU A 3 -2.77 -0.99 -25.14
C LEU A 3 -1.49 -0.69 -25.96
N GLU A 4 -0.98 0.53 -25.89
CA GLU A 4 0.26 0.91 -26.60
C GLU A 4 1.46 0.23 -25.97
N TYR A 5 1.53 0.18 -24.64
CA TYR A 5 2.55 -0.58 -23.92
C TYR A 5 2.45 -2.07 -24.25
N LEU A 6 1.24 -2.62 -24.22
CA LEU A 6 1.03 -4.02 -24.53
C LEU A 6 1.45 -4.38 -25.96
N LYS A 7 1.09 -3.57 -26.96
CA LYS A 7 1.52 -3.78 -28.35
C LYS A 7 3.02 -3.64 -28.54
N LYS A 8 3.67 -2.74 -27.79
CA LYS A 8 5.11 -2.50 -27.89
C LYS A 8 5.96 -3.56 -27.20
N TYR A 9 5.50 -4.07 -26.05
CA TYR A 9 6.30 -4.92 -25.16
C TYR A 9 5.75 -6.35 -25.02
N GLY A 10 4.56 -6.64 -25.55
CA GLY A 10 3.90 -7.95 -25.47
C GLY A 10 3.27 -8.24 -24.11
N LYS A 11 3.99 -7.99 -23.02
CA LYS A 11 3.54 -8.24 -21.64
C LYS A 11 3.86 -7.05 -20.75
N ILE A 12 2.90 -6.65 -19.91
CA ILE A 12 3.02 -5.48 -19.05
C ILE A 12 2.62 -5.77 -17.61
N ILE A 13 3.31 -5.16 -16.65
CA ILE A 13 2.99 -5.24 -15.22
C ILE A 13 2.59 -3.86 -14.72
N GLY A 14 1.42 -3.77 -14.09
CA GLY A 14 0.98 -2.56 -13.38
C GLY A 14 1.25 -2.70 -11.89
N VAL A 15 1.72 -1.63 -11.25
CA VAL A 15 2.05 -1.59 -9.82
C VAL A 15 1.48 -0.33 -9.18
N ASP A 16 0.87 -0.47 -8.00
CA ASP A 16 0.39 0.65 -7.18
C ASP A 16 0.44 0.28 -5.68
N GLU A 17 0.36 1.28 -4.82
CA GLU A 17 0.37 1.13 -3.37
C GLU A 17 -0.85 1.74 -2.66
N ALA A 18 -1.18 1.18 -1.50
CA ALA A 18 -2.14 1.74 -0.57
C ALA A 18 -1.50 1.93 0.81
N GLY A 19 -1.88 3.01 1.50
CA GLY A 19 -1.52 3.19 2.90
C GLY A 19 -0.26 3.99 3.18
N ARG A 20 0.14 4.95 2.34
CA ARG A 20 1.30 5.80 2.65
C ARG A 20 1.06 6.85 3.73
N GLY A 21 -0.13 7.46 3.75
CA GLY A 21 -0.49 8.52 4.71
C GLY A 21 -0.94 8.12 6.13
N PRO A 22 -1.44 6.91 6.38
CA PRO A 22 -1.86 6.46 7.72
C PRO A 22 -0.77 6.54 8.79
N LEU A 23 -1.23 6.67 10.03
CA LEU A 23 -0.45 6.58 11.26
C LEU A 23 -0.21 5.13 11.71
N ALA A 24 -1.10 4.21 11.32
CA ALA A 24 -1.07 2.80 11.71
C ALA A 24 -1.14 1.87 10.50
N GLY A 25 -0.58 0.67 10.69
CA GLY A 25 -0.57 -0.42 9.73
C GLY A 25 0.47 -0.25 8.61
N PRO A 26 0.58 -1.24 7.71
CA PRO A 26 1.60 -1.27 6.67
C PRO A 26 1.26 -0.36 5.47
N VAL A 27 2.26 -0.17 4.61
CA VAL A 27 2.03 0.10 3.19
C VAL A 27 1.83 -1.25 2.50
N VAL A 28 0.79 -1.37 1.68
CA VAL A 28 0.54 -2.55 0.87
C VAL A 28 0.78 -2.18 -0.59
N VAL A 29 1.52 -3.01 -1.31
CA VAL A 29 1.79 -2.85 -2.74
C VAL A 29 1.14 -4.00 -3.48
N GLY A 30 0.40 -3.69 -4.54
CA GLY A 30 -0.20 -4.64 -5.45
C GLY A 30 0.51 -4.60 -6.80
N ALA A 31 0.60 -5.76 -7.46
CA ALA A 31 1.06 -5.87 -8.84
C ALA A 31 0.21 -6.88 -9.61
N ILE A 32 0.02 -6.62 -10.89
CA ILE A 32 -0.77 -7.47 -11.80
C ILE A 32 -0.09 -7.55 -13.16
N LEU A 33 -0.09 -8.73 -13.77
CA LEU A 33 0.45 -8.98 -15.11
C LEU A 33 -0.70 -9.08 -16.13
N VAL A 34 -0.52 -8.41 -17.27
CA VAL A 34 -1.36 -8.56 -18.47
C VAL A 34 -0.49 -9.06 -19.62
N GLU A 35 -0.95 -10.12 -20.28
CA GLU A 35 -0.22 -10.85 -21.33
C GLU A 35 -0.87 -10.75 -22.71
N ASN A 36 -2.12 -10.29 -22.80
CA ASN A 36 -2.84 -10.17 -24.07
C ASN A 36 -3.96 -9.12 -24.02
N GLU A 37 -4.51 -8.78 -25.19
CA GLU A 37 -5.53 -7.74 -25.31
C GLU A 37 -6.86 -8.14 -24.65
N ASP A 38 -7.20 -9.43 -24.58
CA ASP A 38 -8.42 -9.91 -23.92
C ASP A 38 -8.41 -9.64 -22.41
N GLN A 39 -7.27 -9.89 -21.76
CA GLN A 39 -7.02 -9.53 -20.37
C GLN A 39 -7.13 -8.02 -20.16
N LEU A 40 -6.56 -7.21 -21.06
CA LEU A 40 -6.69 -5.76 -20.98
C LEU A 40 -8.15 -5.30 -21.14
N ASN A 41 -8.90 -5.92 -22.05
CA ASN A 41 -10.32 -5.67 -22.26
C ASN A 41 -11.16 -6.03 -21.02
N LEU A 42 -10.81 -7.10 -20.32
CA LEU A 42 -11.43 -7.44 -19.04
C LEU A 42 -11.17 -6.36 -17.99
N LEU A 43 -9.92 -5.87 -17.87
CA LEU A 43 -9.60 -4.76 -16.96
C LEU A 43 -10.40 -3.50 -17.29
N ASN A 44 -10.54 -3.14 -18.56
CA ASN A 44 -11.34 -1.99 -19.01
C ASN A 44 -12.80 -2.06 -18.52
N LYS A 45 -13.36 -3.27 -18.39
CA LYS A 45 -14.74 -3.47 -17.91
C LYS A 45 -14.88 -3.33 -16.39
N ILE A 46 -13.85 -3.69 -15.62
CA ILE A 46 -13.95 -3.80 -14.15
C ILE A 46 -13.28 -2.66 -13.36
N SER A 47 -12.37 -1.91 -13.99
CA SER A 47 -11.51 -0.92 -13.30
C SER A 47 -11.81 0.55 -13.64
N ASN A 48 -13.05 0.86 -14.04
CA ASN A 48 -13.45 2.25 -14.30
C ASN A 48 -13.54 3.05 -12.99
N ASP A 49 -12.49 3.84 -12.73
CA ASP A 49 -12.32 4.82 -11.65
C ASP A 49 -12.37 4.19 -10.24
N SER A 50 -11.32 3.43 -9.91
CA SER A 50 -11.17 2.70 -8.62
C SER A 50 -11.37 3.59 -7.38
N LYS A 51 -11.11 4.89 -7.49
CA LYS A 51 -11.33 5.89 -6.42
C LYS A 51 -12.80 6.28 -6.23
N LYS A 52 -13.64 6.11 -7.25
CA LYS A 52 -15.11 6.30 -7.16
C LYS A 52 -15.86 5.01 -6.89
N MET A 53 -15.18 3.85 -6.89
CA MET A 53 -15.81 2.58 -6.58
C MET A 53 -16.17 2.49 -5.09
N SER A 54 -17.42 2.11 -4.82
CA SER A 54 -17.83 1.69 -3.48
C SER A 54 -17.00 0.49 -3.03
N GLU A 55 -16.92 0.28 -1.71
CA GLU A 55 -16.20 -0.85 -1.12
C GLU A 55 -16.67 -2.19 -1.68
N LYS A 56 -17.99 -2.39 -1.80
CA LYS A 56 -18.59 -3.59 -2.42
C LYS A 56 -18.11 -3.80 -3.86
N LYS A 57 -18.09 -2.75 -4.70
CA LYS A 57 -17.61 -2.87 -6.08
C LYS A 57 -16.11 -3.16 -6.14
N ARG A 58 -15.32 -2.60 -5.23
CA ARG A 58 -13.88 -2.90 -5.14
C ARG A 58 -13.63 -4.35 -4.75
N GLU A 59 -14.42 -4.90 -3.83
CA GLU A 59 -14.39 -6.33 -3.46
C GLU A 59 -14.75 -7.25 -4.63
N GLU A 60 -15.80 -6.91 -5.40
CA GLU A 60 -16.18 -7.64 -6.62
C GLU A 60 -15.05 -7.61 -7.66
N ALA A 61 -14.47 -6.44 -7.92
CA ALA A 61 -13.34 -6.30 -8.85
C ALA A 61 -12.08 -7.02 -8.35
N PHE A 62 -11.79 -6.98 -7.04
CA PHE A 62 -10.69 -7.72 -6.44
C PHE A 62 -10.82 -9.21 -6.74
N LYS A 63 -12.02 -9.79 -6.55
CA LYS A 63 -12.30 -11.18 -6.87
C LYS A 63 -12.03 -11.50 -8.34
N ILE A 64 -12.54 -10.68 -9.25
CA ILE A 64 -12.32 -10.89 -10.69
C ILE A 64 -10.81 -10.82 -11.02
N ILE A 65 -10.07 -9.88 -10.42
CA ILE A 65 -8.63 -9.75 -10.66
C ILE A 65 -7.88 -11.01 -10.20
N ILE A 66 -8.12 -11.49 -8.98
CA ILE A 66 -7.38 -12.65 -8.45
C ILE A 66 -7.72 -13.95 -9.19
N ASP A 67 -8.95 -14.06 -9.73
CA ASP A 67 -9.41 -15.26 -10.45
C ASP A 67 -8.88 -15.31 -11.90
N ASN A 68 -8.48 -14.18 -12.49
CA ASN A 68 -8.20 -14.08 -13.94
C ASN A 68 -6.78 -13.64 -14.30
N PHE A 69 -5.97 -13.16 -13.35
CA PHE A 69 -4.67 -12.57 -13.63
C PHE A 69 -3.59 -13.12 -12.70
N LYS A 70 -2.35 -13.19 -13.19
CA LYS A 70 -1.19 -13.37 -12.30
C LYS A 70 -0.98 -12.08 -11.52
N TYR A 71 -0.95 -12.17 -10.20
CA TYR A 71 -0.84 -11.01 -9.32
C TYR A 71 0.15 -11.26 -8.16
N SER A 72 0.53 -10.18 -7.49
CA SER A 72 1.28 -10.23 -6.23
C SER A 72 0.80 -9.12 -5.30
N ILE A 73 0.78 -9.40 -3.99
CA ILE A 73 0.51 -8.41 -2.94
C ILE A 73 1.59 -8.58 -1.87
N LYS A 74 2.28 -7.49 -1.53
CA LYS A 74 3.33 -7.49 -0.49
C LYS A 74 3.20 -6.27 0.38
N LEU A 75 3.76 -6.36 1.58
CA LEU A 75 3.68 -5.31 2.59
C LEU A 75 5.06 -4.69 2.83
N ALA A 76 5.05 -3.46 3.30
CA ALA A 76 6.13 -2.87 4.08
C ALA A 76 5.59 -2.49 5.47
N THR A 77 6.18 -3.06 6.51
CA THR A 77 5.65 -2.99 7.89
C THR A 77 5.85 -1.61 8.52
N PRO A 78 5.12 -1.25 9.58
CA PRO A 78 5.38 -0.03 10.36
C PRO A 78 6.83 0.10 10.81
N GLU A 79 7.45 -1.01 11.23
CA GLU A 79 8.87 -1.07 11.56
C GLU A 79 9.76 -0.68 10.38
N GLU A 80 9.55 -1.26 9.20
CA GLU A 80 10.32 -0.92 8.00
C GLU A 80 10.11 0.53 7.57
N ILE A 81 8.90 1.06 7.74
CA ILE A 81 8.60 2.47 7.48
C ILE A 81 9.40 3.36 8.42
N ASP A 82 9.44 3.04 9.72
CA ASP A 82 10.19 3.81 10.71
C ASP A 82 11.71 3.74 10.47
N LEU A 83 12.23 2.58 10.09
CA LEU A 83 13.66 2.38 9.84
C LEU A 83 14.11 3.05 8.53
N TYR A 84 13.38 2.83 7.43
CA TYR A 84 13.82 3.20 6.09
C TYR A 84 13.18 4.46 5.52
N ASN A 85 12.21 5.08 6.23
CA ASN A 85 11.29 6.10 5.73
C ASN A 85 10.22 5.56 4.76
N ILE A 86 9.14 6.33 4.59
CA ILE A 86 7.98 5.91 3.80
C ILE A 86 8.27 5.68 2.31
N PHE A 87 9.19 6.45 1.71
CA PHE A 87 9.53 6.32 0.29
C PHE A 87 10.36 5.07 0.03
N SER A 88 11.36 4.80 0.88
CA SER A 88 12.18 3.60 0.76
C SER A 88 11.38 2.34 1.12
N ALA A 89 10.51 2.40 2.13
CA ALA A 89 9.62 1.29 2.48
C ALA A 89 8.62 0.99 1.34
N THR A 90 8.09 2.00 0.67
CA THR A 90 7.25 1.80 -0.53
C THR A 90 8.07 1.15 -1.66
N THR A 91 9.29 1.63 -1.90
CA THR A 91 10.22 1.02 -2.87
C THR A 91 10.53 -0.45 -2.54
N LEU A 92 10.67 -0.79 -1.26
CA LEU A 92 10.87 -2.16 -0.79
C LEU A 92 9.65 -3.03 -1.11
N GLY A 93 8.44 -2.54 -0.87
CA GLY A 93 7.20 -3.20 -1.26
C GLY A 93 7.11 -3.46 -2.77
N ILE A 94 7.46 -2.46 -3.59
CA ILE A 94 7.53 -2.58 -5.06
C ILE A 94 8.55 -3.67 -5.46
N LYS A 95 9.76 -3.64 -4.91
CA LYS A 95 10.77 -4.68 -5.17
C LYS A 95 10.28 -6.07 -4.78
N ARG A 96 9.49 -6.19 -3.70
CA ARG A 96 8.93 -7.49 -3.26
C ARG A 96 7.88 -8.02 -4.21
N VAL A 97 6.93 -7.20 -4.67
CA VAL A 97 5.91 -7.69 -5.61
C VAL A 97 6.54 -8.11 -6.93
N LEU A 98 7.55 -7.38 -7.41
CA LEU A 98 8.22 -7.68 -8.67
C LEU A 98 9.04 -8.98 -8.64
N LYS A 99 9.47 -9.45 -7.46
CA LYS A 99 10.16 -10.74 -7.32
C LYS A 99 9.28 -11.95 -7.62
N ASP A 100 7.95 -11.80 -7.56
CA ASP A 100 7.01 -12.89 -7.87
C ASP A 100 6.77 -13.06 -9.38
N PHE A 101 7.39 -12.21 -10.21
CA PHE A 101 7.29 -12.23 -11.66
C PHE A 101 8.66 -12.50 -12.30
N GLU A 102 8.67 -13.26 -13.38
CA GLU A 102 9.82 -13.32 -14.27
C GLU A 102 9.88 -12.02 -15.06
N LEU A 103 10.85 -11.15 -14.82
CA LEU A 103 10.83 -9.80 -15.41
C LEU A 103 11.36 -9.73 -16.84
N TYR A 104 11.92 -10.82 -17.36
CA TYR A 104 12.38 -10.91 -18.75
C TYR A 104 11.20 -10.68 -19.71
N ASP A 105 11.42 -9.84 -20.72
CA ASP A 105 10.45 -9.39 -21.74
C ASP A 105 9.16 -8.77 -21.21
N LYS A 106 9.21 -8.10 -20.05
CA LYS A 106 8.06 -7.37 -19.50
C LYS A 106 8.39 -5.90 -19.33
N HIS A 107 7.39 -5.05 -19.54
CA HIS A 107 7.47 -3.63 -19.25
C HIS A 107 6.62 -3.30 -18.02
N ILE A 108 7.19 -2.58 -17.07
CA ILE A 108 6.57 -2.30 -15.78
C ILE A 108 6.15 -0.84 -15.71
N ILE A 109 4.89 -0.60 -15.35
CA ILE A 109 4.37 0.75 -15.12
C ILE A 109 3.89 0.89 -13.68
N ILE A 110 4.38 1.92 -13.00
CA ILE A 110 4.22 2.09 -11.54
C ILE A 110 3.53 3.43 -11.28
N ASP A 111 2.48 3.48 -10.45
CA ASP A 111 1.92 4.78 -10.04
C ASP A 111 2.97 5.59 -9.25
N GLY A 112 3.02 6.90 -9.51
CA GLY A 112 3.84 7.82 -8.74
C GLY A 112 5.04 8.37 -9.51
N LYS A 113 6.12 8.68 -8.79
CA LYS A 113 7.30 9.37 -9.34
C LYS A 113 8.58 9.00 -8.61
N ASN A 114 9.69 9.00 -9.34
CA ASN A 114 11.05 8.91 -8.82
C ASN A 114 11.38 7.64 -8.03
N PHE A 115 10.67 6.53 -8.26
CA PHE A 115 11.10 5.24 -7.75
C PHE A 115 12.39 4.82 -8.46
N LYS A 116 13.36 4.34 -7.69
CA LYS A 116 14.63 3.82 -8.21
C LYS A 116 14.69 2.33 -7.96
N LEU A 117 14.63 1.55 -9.03
CA LEU A 117 14.68 0.10 -9.00
C LEU A 117 15.91 -0.40 -9.75
N ASP A 118 16.46 -1.52 -9.30
CA ASP A 118 17.64 -2.16 -9.89
C ASP A 118 17.23 -3.06 -11.08
N ILE A 119 16.38 -2.53 -11.96
CA ILE A 119 15.83 -3.20 -13.16
C ILE A 119 15.73 -2.18 -14.30
N LYS A 120 15.74 -2.65 -15.55
CA LYS A 120 15.83 -1.78 -16.73
C LYS A 120 14.48 -1.34 -17.31
N ASN A 121 13.50 -2.24 -17.34
CA ASN A 121 12.26 -2.05 -18.11
C ASN A 121 11.11 -1.59 -17.22
N TYR A 122 11.20 -0.36 -16.71
CA TYR A 122 10.11 0.25 -15.95
C TYR A 122 10.01 1.76 -16.18
N GLU A 123 8.85 2.30 -15.88
CA GLU A 123 8.65 3.73 -15.73
C GLU A 123 7.65 4.06 -14.62
N CYS A 124 7.76 5.28 -14.09
CA CYS A 124 6.81 5.83 -13.13
C CYS A 124 5.81 6.74 -13.85
N ILE A 125 4.53 6.52 -13.62
CA ILE A 125 3.44 7.31 -14.20
C ILE A 125 2.77 8.12 -13.10
N VAL A 126 2.91 9.44 -13.14
CA VAL A 126 2.24 10.33 -12.19
C VAL A 126 0.72 10.25 -12.35
N LYS A 127 0.01 9.90 -11.28
CA LYS A 127 -1.44 9.63 -11.29
C LYS A 127 -1.76 8.52 -12.30
N GLY A 128 -0.91 7.50 -12.32
CA GLY A 128 -1.01 6.35 -13.20
C GLY A 128 -2.30 5.58 -12.99
N ASP A 129 -2.81 5.51 -11.76
CA ASP A 129 -4.09 4.89 -11.43
C ASP A 129 -5.29 5.53 -12.18
N LEU A 130 -5.21 6.83 -12.48
CA LEU A 130 -6.21 7.55 -13.26
C LEU A 130 -6.03 7.40 -14.78
N LYS A 131 -4.84 6.96 -15.22
CA LYS A 131 -4.45 6.92 -16.64
C LYS A 131 -4.34 5.50 -17.20
N SER A 132 -4.13 4.51 -16.32
CA SER A 132 -3.85 3.12 -16.62
C SER A 132 -4.82 2.23 -15.85
N LYS A 133 -5.49 1.34 -16.57
CA LYS A 133 -6.39 0.33 -16.00
C LYS A 133 -5.62 -0.77 -15.29
N ILE A 134 -4.43 -1.13 -15.78
CA ILE A 134 -3.59 -2.10 -15.10
C ILE A 134 -3.03 -1.56 -13.76
N ILE A 135 -2.64 -0.28 -13.71
CA ILE A 135 -2.30 0.38 -12.43
C ILE A 135 -3.55 0.50 -11.54
N GLY A 136 -4.69 0.89 -12.11
CA GLY A 136 -5.96 0.94 -11.36
C GLY A 136 -6.35 -0.40 -10.74
N ALA A 137 -6.10 -1.52 -11.44
CA ALA A 137 -6.32 -2.87 -10.92
C ALA A 137 -5.33 -3.23 -9.79
N ALA A 138 -4.05 -2.88 -9.94
CA ALA A 138 -3.06 -3.01 -8.87
C ALA A 138 -3.44 -2.19 -7.62
N SER A 139 -4.02 -1.00 -7.83
CA SER A 139 -4.57 -0.15 -6.76
C SER A 139 -5.68 -0.85 -5.98
N ILE A 140 -6.59 -1.53 -6.68
CA ILE A 140 -7.68 -2.31 -6.07
C ILE A 140 -7.11 -3.43 -5.20
N LEU A 141 -6.13 -4.18 -5.72
CA LEU A 141 -5.45 -5.24 -4.95
C LEU A 141 -4.84 -4.68 -3.65
N ALA A 142 -4.07 -3.61 -3.75
CA ALA A 142 -3.42 -2.99 -2.60
C ALA A 142 -4.43 -2.46 -1.58
N LYS A 143 -5.47 -1.75 -2.06
CA LYS A 143 -6.47 -1.09 -1.22
C LYS A 143 -7.36 -2.08 -0.49
N VAL A 144 -7.92 -3.06 -1.19
CA VAL A 144 -8.82 -4.06 -0.59
C VAL A 144 -8.06 -4.88 0.44
N TYR A 145 -6.86 -5.36 0.09
CA TYR A 145 -6.04 -6.13 1.03
C TYR A 145 -5.67 -5.29 2.27
N ARG A 146 -5.27 -4.03 2.09
CA ARG A 146 -4.97 -3.14 3.21
C ARG A 146 -6.19 -2.89 4.10
N ASP A 147 -7.35 -2.62 3.51
CA ASP A 147 -8.57 -2.35 4.27
C ASP A 147 -8.96 -3.58 5.12
N ARG A 148 -8.79 -4.80 4.60
CA ARG A 148 -8.95 -6.06 5.34
C ARG A 148 -7.99 -6.17 6.53
N LEU A 149 -6.70 -5.85 6.36
CA LEU A 149 -5.76 -5.82 7.50
C LEU A 149 -6.19 -4.85 8.59
N MET A 150 -6.71 -3.67 8.20
CA MET A 150 -7.20 -2.70 9.19
C MET A 150 -8.48 -3.18 9.87
N PHE A 151 -9.31 -3.98 9.21
CA PHE A 151 -10.47 -4.62 9.85
C PHE A 151 -10.06 -5.73 10.81
N GLU A 152 -9.03 -6.53 10.49
CA GLU A 152 -8.52 -7.52 11.44
C GLU A 152 -7.91 -6.84 12.68
N LEU A 153 -7.16 -5.76 12.50
CA LEU A 153 -6.68 -4.94 13.63
C LEU A 153 -7.83 -4.34 14.45
N ASP A 154 -8.95 -3.97 13.82
CA ASP A 154 -10.13 -3.48 14.52
C ASP A 154 -10.81 -4.56 15.36
N LYS A 155 -10.84 -5.82 14.88
CA LYS A 155 -11.38 -6.93 15.66
C LYS A 155 -10.54 -7.22 16.89
N GLU A 156 -9.22 -7.10 16.78
CA GLU A 156 -8.29 -7.33 17.87
C GLU A 156 -8.23 -6.15 18.85
N PHE A 157 -8.29 -4.92 18.33
CA PHE A 157 -8.21 -3.68 19.10
C PHE A 157 -9.40 -2.72 18.79
N PRO A 158 -10.63 -3.11 19.15
CA PRO A 158 -11.85 -2.39 18.77
C PRO A 158 -11.94 -0.98 19.35
N GLU A 159 -11.22 -0.70 20.44
CA GLU A 159 -11.18 0.61 21.08
C GLU A 159 -10.65 1.73 20.17
N TYR A 160 -9.81 1.37 19.19
CA TYR A 160 -9.20 2.28 18.22
C TYR A 160 -10.08 2.59 17.02
N ASN A 161 -11.11 1.79 16.69
CA ASN A 161 -12.04 2.00 15.56
C ASN A 161 -11.37 2.09 14.18
N PHE A 162 -10.36 1.25 13.92
CA PHE A 162 -9.69 1.12 12.63
C PHE A 162 -10.62 0.80 11.47
N GLN A 163 -11.77 0.16 11.71
CA GLN A 163 -12.76 -0.11 10.67
C GLN A 163 -13.22 1.17 9.95
N LYS A 164 -13.24 2.32 10.63
CA LYS A 164 -13.73 3.58 10.08
C LYS A 164 -12.64 4.40 9.41
N HIS A 165 -11.56 4.70 10.13
CA HIS A 165 -10.51 5.59 9.63
C HIS A 165 -9.31 4.87 9.02
N LYS A 166 -9.22 3.53 9.05
CA LYS A 166 -8.16 2.73 8.40
C LYS A 166 -6.73 3.14 8.77
N GLY A 167 -6.57 3.67 9.98
CA GLY A 167 -5.32 4.22 10.50
C GLY A 167 -4.96 5.65 10.05
N TYR A 168 -5.78 6.34 9.26
CA TYR A 168 -5.53 7.74 8.86
C TYR A 168 -5.63 8.70 10.06
N PRO A 169 -4.94 9.87 10.04
CA PRO A 169 -4.90 10.83 11.15
C PRO A 169 -6.21 11.65 11.25
N THR A 170 -7.34 10.98 11.48
CA THR A 170 -8.61 11.66 11.75
C THR A 170 -8.63 12.17 13.19
N LYS A 171 -9.47 13.17 13.48
CA LYS A 171 -9.67 13.68 14.85
C LYS A 171 -9.97 12.54 15.83
N GLU A 172 -10.89 11.66 15.46
CA GLU A 172 -11.24 10.47 16.24
C GLU A 172 -10.02 9.59 16.51
N HIS A 173 -9.21 9.28 15.49
CA HIS A 173 -8.04 8.42 15.66
C HIS A 173 -7.01 9.03 16.63
N ILE A 174 -6.78 10.35 16.56
CA ILE A 174 -5.88 11.04 17.50
C ILE A 174 -6.43 10.99 18.93
N GLU A 175 -7.73 11.16 19.12
CA GLU A 175 -8.38 11.01 20.44
C GLU A 175 -8.23 9.59 21.00
N LYS A 176 -8.37 8.56 20.14
CA LYS A 176 -8.13 7.16 20.55
C LYS A 176 -6.68 6.91 20.96
N ILE A 177 -5.72 7.42 20.19
CA ILE A 177 -4.29 7.32 20.51
C ILE A 177 -3.99 7.98 21.86
N LYS A 178 -4.52 9.19 22.12
CA LYS A 178 -4.35 9.88 23.41
C LYS A 178 -4.96 9.12 24.58
N LYS A 179 -6.09 8.44 24.36
CA LYS A 179 -6.81 7.71 25.40
C LYS A 179 -6.20 6.34 25.72
N TYR A 180 -5.81 5.59 24.69
CA TYR A 180 -5.41 4.18 24.81
C TYR A 180 -3.91 3.94 24.61
N GLY A 181 -3.17 4.96 24.20
CA GLY A 181 -1.76 4.85 23.85
C GLY A 181 -1.55 4.25 22.46
N ILE A 182 -0.30 3.89 22.16
CA ILE A 182 0.09 3.23 20.91
C ILE A 182 0.64 1.83 21.15
N LYS A 183 0.56 1.02 20.09
CA LYS A 183 1.11 -0.32 19.95
C LYS A 183 2.08 -0.42 18.77
N ASP A 184 2.74 -1.55 18.62
CA ASP A 184 3.78 -1.81 17.61
C ASP A 184 3.35 -1.55 16.15
N PHE A 185 2.06 -1.69 15.84
CA PHE A 185 1.48 -1.43 14.52
C PHE A 185 1.39 0.06 14.14
N TYR A 186 1.73 0.99 15.04
CA TYR A 186 1.84 2.42 14.73
C TYR A 186 3.18 2.80 14.12
N ARG A 187 3.24 3.88 13.34
CA ARG A 187 4.45 4.42 12.70
C ARG A 187 5.02 5.54 13.55
N ILE A 188 5.90 5.20 14.48
CA ILE A 188 6.30 6.12 15.55
C ILE A 188 7.16 7.29 15.07
N THR A 189 7.72 7.20 13.86
CA THR A 189 8.45 8.31 13.23
C THR A 189 7.56 9.37 12.60
N PHE A 190 6.26 9.09 12.40
CA PHE A 190 5.32 10.01 11.78
C PHE A 190 4.81 11.04 12.77
N LYS A 191 4.58 12.28 12.30
CA LYS A 191 3.76 13.25 13.04
C LYS A 191 2.27 12.89 12.86
N PRO A 192 1.44 13.00 13.92
CA PRO A 192 1.75 13.56 15.23
C PRO A 192 2.32 12.56 16.26
N ILE A 193 2.35 11.25 15.99
CA ILE A 193 2.77 10.24 16.98
C ILE A 193 4.12 10.55 17.60
N ARG A 194 5.13 10.86 16.78
CA ARG A 194 6.48 11.19 17.25
C ARG A 194 6.46 12.31 18.29
N THR A 195 5.70 13.37 18.02
CA THR A 195 5.58 14.53 18.91
C THR A 195 4.92 14.13 20.22
N LEU A 196 3.78 13.42 20.14
CA LEU A 196 3.06 12.96 21.33
C LEU A 196 3.91 12.03 22.23
N LEU A 197 4.78 11.20 21.63
CA LEU A 197 5.69 10.35 22.39
C LEU A 197 6.80 11.16 23.09
N ILE A 198 7.42 12.11 22.38
CA ILE A 198 8.50 12.96 22.93
C ILE A 198 7.98 13.83 24.07
N ASP A 199 6.76 14.37 23.90
CA ASP A 199 6.11 15.24 24.88
C ASP A 199 5.47 14.44 26.03
N ASN A 200 5.59 13.10 26.02
CA ASN A 200 4.97 12.17 26.98
C ASN A 200 3.43 12.34 27.10
N GLU A 201 2.77 12.70 26.00
CA GLU A 201 1.31 12.88 25.92
C GLU A 201 0.54 11.58 25.67
N ILE A 202 1.21 10.50 25.28
CA ILE A 202 0.62 9.18 25.00
C ILE A 202 1.42 8.06 25.67
N SER A 203 0.72 7.02 26.12
CA SER A 203 1.34 5.81 26.69
C SER A 203 1.75 4.81 25.61
N PHE A 204 2.77 3.99 25.90
CA PHE A 204 3.16 2.83 25.09
C PHE A 204 4.01 1.87 25.94
N ASP A 205 4.01 0.58 25.60
CA ASP A 205 4.95 -0.39 26.17
C ASP A 205 6.20 -0.47 25.29
N LYS A 206 7.37 -0.09 25.84
CA LYS A 206 8.64 -0.13 25.11
C LYS A 206 8.99 -1.54 24.62
N ASN A 207 8.54 -2.58 25.30
CA ASN A 207 8.83 -3.97 24.94
C ASN A 207 8.09 -4.43 23.67
N GLU A 208 7.00 -3.76 23.29
CA GLU A 208 6.29 -4.02 22.03
C GLU A 208 7.08 -3.52 20.80
N PHE A 209 8.10 -2.68 20.98
CA PHE A 209 8.79 -2.02 19.86
C PHE A 209 10.23 -2.52 19.69
N ASN A 210 10.63 -2.73 18.44
CA ASN A 210 12.03 -2.91 18.09
C ASN A 210 12.87 -1.71 18.58
N TYR A 211 13.97 -2.01 19.29
CA TYR A 211 14.91 -1.04 19.84
C TYR A 211 15.37 0.03 18.82
N MET A 212 15.64 -0.36 17.58
CA MET A 212 16.09 0.54 16.51
C MET A 212 15.02 1.60 16.15
N ARG A 213 13.73 1.26 16.29
CA ARG A 213 12.63 2.21 16.07
C ARG A 213 12.62 3.28 17.17
N LEU A 214 12.82 2.87 18.42
CA LEU A 214 12.85 3.79 19.57
C LEU A 214 14.06 4.73 19.51
N MET A 215 15.24 4.22 19.15
CA MET A 215 16.44 5.02 18.91
C MET A 215 16.22 6.10 17.83
N LYS A 216 15.51 5.76 16.75
CA LYS A 216 15.18 6.70 15.64
C LYS A 216 14.43 7.95 16.10
N ILE A 217 13.67 7.86 17.19
CA ILE A 217 12.87 8.96 17.71
C ILE A 217 13.46 9.58 18.99
N GLY A 218 14.55 9.03 19.53
CA GLY A 218 15.29 9.58 20.67
C GLY A 218 14.63 9.33 22.03
N ILE A 219 13.96 8.19 22.20
CA ILE A 219 13.26 7.81 23.46
C ILE A 219 14.05 6.76 24.27
N LEU A 220 15.30 6.52 23.86
CA LEU A 220 16.32 5.72 24.52
C LEU A 220 17.61 6.53 24.60
#